data_AF-A0A160JI12-F1
#
_entry.id   AF-A0A160JI12-F1
#
_cell.length_a   1.000
_cell.length_b   1.000
_cell.length_c   1.000
_cell.angle_alpha   90.00
_cell.angle_beta   90.00
_cell.angle_gamma   90.00
#
_symmetry.space_group_name_H-M   'P 1'
#
loop_
_entity.id
_entity.type
_entity.pdbx_description
1 polymer ?
#
loop_
_entity_poly.entity_id
_entity_poly.type
_entity_poly.pdbx_seq_one_letter_code
_entity_poly.pdbx_strand_id
1 'polypeptide(L)'
;MGDPYAKILSTDFENLPDPVRRHYLAPPILSFAVRQTGNGFALANPGEADRPAPEALMPKLGVKSWRDGGTLGIIYEGVSMRDMLTLLLQHPTDAQSLAARAWTRTRTPIFVRLSRYVDFSDISEVRFRAGRDGVGRISACLRGSTGRGVASMSGRLSAAARKTAEALGAGSWIMDFGILPDGSIRIVDINPGLTRQDIAAIKA
;
A
#
# COMPACT_ATOMS: atom_id res chain seq x y z
N MET A 1 0.81 -18.08 -17.15
CA MET A 1 1.02 -17.85 -15.70
C MET A 1 1.84 -16.57 -15.62
N GLY A 2 1.33 -15.48 -15.05
CA GLY A 2 1.96 -14.16 -15.16
C GLY A 2 3.20 -14.03 -14.25
N ASP A 3 4.19 -13.27 -14.71
CA ASP A 3 5.42 -12.96 -13.97
C ASP A 3 5.10 -12.34 -12.58
N PRO A 4 5.47 -12.98 -11.45
CA PRO A 4 5.19 -12.47 -10.11
C PRO A 4 5.87 -11.12 -9.85
N TYR A 5 6.96 -10.83 -10.55
CA TYR A 5 7.67 -9.56 -10.50
C TYR A 5 6.83 -8.43 -11.09
N ALA A 6 6.34 -8.63 -12.31
CA ALA A 6 5.44 -7.69 -12.98
C ALA A 6 4.15 -7.43 -12.18
N LYS A 7 3.60 -8.46 -11.50
CA LYS A 7 2.42 -8.28 -10.63
C LYS A 7 2.67 -7.33 -9.46
N ILE A 8 3.84 -7.40 -8.84
CA ILE A 8 4.20 -6.50 -7.73
C ILE A 8 4.34 -5.06 -8.24
N LEU A 9 4.99 -4.89 -9.39
CA LEU A 9 5.17 -3.57 -9.99
C LEU A 9 3.86 -2.95 -10.48
N SER A 10 2.90 -3.74 -10.95
CA SER A 10 1.62 -3.22 -11.43
C SER A 10 0.74 -2.64 -10.32
N THR A 11 1.06 -2.91 -9.06
CA THR A 11 0.40 -2.30 -7.90
C THR A 11 1.12 -1.08 -7.35
N ASP A 12 2.23 -0.70 -7.97
CA ASP A 12 2.91 0.52 -7.60
C ASP A 12 2.01 1.74 -7.86
N PHE A 13 1.95 2.69 -6.92
CA PHE A 13 0.94 3.76 -6.97
C PHE A 13 0.96 4.55 -8.28
N GLU A 14 2.15 4.83 -8.83
CA GLU A 14 2.29 5.54 -10.11
C GLU A 14 1.81 4.74 -11.33
N ASN A 15 1.77 3.42 -11.22
CA ASN A 15 1.30 2.54 -12.28
C ASN A 15 -0.20 2.27 -12.20
N LEU A 16 -0.87 2.73 -11.13
CA LEU A 16 -2.30 2.55 -10.97
C LEU A 16 -3.09 3.48 -11.92
N PRO A 17 -4.20 3.01 -12.50
CA PRO A 17 -5.08 3.85 -13.32
C PRO A 17 -5.55 5.09 -12.57
N ASP A 18 -5.64 6.23 -13.27
CA ASP A 18 -6.15 7.51 -12.74
C ASP A 18 -7.45 7.39 -11.93
N PRO A 19 -8.49 6.68 -12.40
CA PRO A 19 -9.72 6.50 -11.64
C PRO A 19 -9.49 5.82 -10.28
N VAL A 20 -8.51 4.93 -10.20
CA VAL A 20 -8.14 4.24 -8.95
C VAL A 20 -7.37 5.20 -8.04
N ARG A 21 -6.34 5.88 -8.56
CA ARG A 21 -5.51 6.83 -7.78
C ARG A 21 -6.33 7.93 -7.11
N ARG A 22 -7.31 8.50 -7.82
CA ARG A 22 -8.18 9.59 -7.30
C ARG A 22 -9.09 9.17 -6.15
N HIS A 23 -9.30 7.86 -5.96
CA HIS A 23 -10.16 7.34 -4.89
C HIS A 23 -9.39 6.83 -3.67
N TYR A 24 -8.06 6.93 -3.67
CA TYR A 24 -7.26 6.62 -2.48
C TYR A 24 -7.61 7.55 -1.32
N LEU A 25 -7.69 6.96 -0.13
CA LEU A 25 -7.94 7.65 1.12
C LEU A 25 -6.78 8.59 1.46
N ALA A 26 -5.56 8.10 1.30
CA ALA A 26 -4.34 8.84 1.54
C ALA A 26 -3.37 8.55 0.37
N PRO A 27 -3.47 9.30 -0.75
CA PRO A 27 -2.49 9.17 -1.81
C PRO A 27 -1.11 9.63 -1.30
N PRO A 28 -0.01 9.09 -1.87
CA PRO A 28 1.33 9.61 -1.63
C PRO A 28 1.43 11.09 -1.94
N ILE A 29 2.03 11.86 -1.03
CA ILE A 29 2.31 13.29 -1.21
C ILE A 29 3.79 13.56 -1.46
N LEU A 30 4.67 12.65 -1.02
CA LEU A 30 6.11 12.68 -1.26
C LEU A 30 6.59 11.30 -1.66
N SER A 31 7.62 11.26 -2.50
CA SER A 31 8.25 10.02 -2.97
C SER A 31 9.75 10.24 -3.07
N PHE A 32 10.53 9.29 -2.54
CA PHE A 32 11.98 9.33 -2.59
C PHE A 32 12.50 8.03 -3.19
N ALA A 33 13.36 8.14 -4.20
CA ALA A 33 14.01 6.97 -4.77
C ALA A 33 14.94 6.34 -3.72
N VAL A 34 14.97 5.01 -3.67
CA VAL A 34 15.86 4.26 -2.78
C VAL A 34 16.71 3.28 -3.59
N ARG A 35 17.85 2.92 -3.01
CA ARG A 35 18.76 1.90 -3.52
C ARG A 35 18.92 0.80 -2.50
N GLN A 36 19.13 -0.42 -2.96
CA GLN A 36 19.43 -1.54 -2.09
C GLN A 36 20.85 -1.38 -1.50
N THR A 37 21.00 -1.62 -0.20
CA THR A 37 22.28 -1.54 0.51
C THR A 37 22.39 -2.69 1.52
N GLY A 38 23.20 -3.70 1.21
CA GLY A 38 23.26 -4.92 2.01
C GLY A 38 21.88 -5.58 2.13
N ASN A 39 21.42 -5.79 3.36
CA ASN A 39 20.09 -6.35 3.67
C ASN A 39 18.98 -5.28 3.77
N GLY A 40 19.34 -3.99 3.67
CA GLY A 40 18.41 -2.87 3.79
C GLY A 40 18.37 -2.00 2.55
N PHE A 41 17.94 -0.75 2.75
CA PHE A 41 17.84 0.28 1.72
C PHE A 41 18.45 1.58 2.21
N ALA A 42 18.79 2.45 1.26
CA ALA A 42 19.17 3.82 1.54
C ALA A 42 18.49 4.75 0.53
N LEU A 43 18.25 6.00 0.92
CA LEU A 43 17.86 7.04 -0.02
C LEU A 43 18.89 7.14 -1.13
N ALA A 44 18.42 7.23 -2.37
CA ALA A 44 19.30 7.43 -3.53
C ALA A 44 19.93 8.83 -3.48
N ASN A 45 19.15 9.83 -3.06
CA ASN A 45 19.60 11.19 -2.82
C ASN A 45 19.11 11.70 -1.44
N PRO A 46 19.91 11.56 -0.37
CA PRO A 46 19.50 11.94 0.98
C PRO A 46 19.11 13.42 1.13
N GLY A 47 19.65 14.32 0.30
CA GLY A 47 19.38 15.74 0.35
C GLY A 47 17.92 16.11 0.03
N GLU A 48 17.20 15.28 -0.73
CA GLU A 48 15.78 15.52 -1.05
C GLU A 48 14.88 15.41 0.18
N ALA A 49 15.33 14.66 1.19
CA ALA A 49 14.63 14.45 2.45
C ALA A 49 15.14 15.36 3.59
N ASP A 50 16.06 16.30 3.31
CA ASP A 50 16.70 17.16 4.31
C ASP A 50 15.80 18.32 4.73
N ARG A 51 14.65 17.96 5.30
CA ARG A 51 13.63 18.87 5.80
C ARG A 51 12.74 18.15 6.80
N PRO A 52 12.09 18.87 7.74
CA PRO A 52 11.12 18.27 8.63
C PRO A 52 9.88 17.77 7.88
N ALA A 53 9.17 16.81 8.46
CA ALA A 53 7.89 16.35 7.95
C ALA A 53 6.84 17.48 8.08
N PRO A 54 6.12 17.81 6.99
CA PRO A 54 5.13 18.89 6.99
C PRO A 54 3.85 18.54 7.76
N GLU A 55 3.61 17.26 8.01
CA GLU A 55 2.50 16.71 8.79
C GLU A 55 2.89 15.31 9.28
N ALA A 56 2.02 14.62 10.01
CA ALA A 56 2.26 13.21 10.32
C ALA A 56 2.15 12.35 9.05
N LEU A 57 3.19 11.57 8.76
CA LEU A 57 3.32 10.77 7.54
C LEU A 57 3.43 9.28 7.82
N MET A 58 2.77 8.49 6.98
CA MET A 58 2.86 7.04 6.94
C MET A 58 3.75 6.61 5.77
N PRO A 59 4.92 6.00 6.03
CA PRO A 59 5.83 5.53 4.98
C PRO A 59 5.44 4.13 4.46
N LYS A 60 5.56 3.96 3.14
CA LYS A 60 5.53 2.66 2.45
C LYS A 60 6.75 2.50 1.56
N LEU A 61 7.40 1.35 1.61
CA LEU A 61 8.46 0.96 0.67
C LEU A 61 7.85 0.12 -0.45
N GLY A 62 7.84 0.68 -1.66
CA GLY A 62 7.03 0.14 -2.76
C GLY A 62 5.56 0.08 -2.36
N VAL A 63 5.00 -1.13 -2.33
CA VAL A 63 3.59 -1.39 -1.98
C VAL A 63 3.40 -1.82 -0.53
N LYS A 64 4.46 -1.92 0.28
CA LYS A 64 4.42 -2.47 1.63
C LYS A 64 4.75 -1.45 2.71
N SER A 65 3.96 -1.47 3.78
CA SER A 65 4.11 -0.56 4.92
C SER A 65 4.93 -1.21 6.03
N TRP A 66 5.50 -0.39 6.91
CA TRP A 66 6.14 -0.88 8.13
C TRP A 66 5.14 -1.52 9.11
N ARG A 67 3.85 -1.18 9.01
CA ARG A 67 2.75 -1.78 9.80
C ARG A 67 2.71 -3.31 9.65
N ASP A 68 3.12 -3.83 8.49
CA ASP A 68 3.15 -5.28 8.25
C ASP A 68 4.14 -6.01 9.18
N GLY A 69 5.12 -5.30 9.76
CA GLY A 69 6.07 -5.81 10.75
C GLY A 69 5.74 -5.44 12.20
N GLY A 70 4.55 -4.90 12.47
CA GLY A 70 4.08 -4.57 13.83
C GLY A 70 4.43 -3.18 14.34
N THR A 71 5.14 -2.36 13.55
CA THR A 71 5.40 -0.94 13.88
C THR A 71 4.70 -0.03 12.88
N LEU A 72 4.06 1.05 13.34
CA LEU A 72 3.41 1.98 12.42
C LEU A 72 4.43 2.80 11.60
N GLY A 73 5.67 2.95 12.10
CA GLY A 73 6.72 3.69 11.39
C GLY A 73 6.35 5.15 11.06
N ILE A 74 5.44 5.78 11.82
CA ILE A 74 4.96 7.14 11.54
C ILE A 74 6.11 8.14 11.69
N ILE A 75 6.22 9.06 10.74
CA ILE A 75 7.08 10.24 10.84
C ILE A 75 6.19 11.40 11.29
N TYR A 76 6.30 11.82 12.54
CA TYR A 76 5.47 12.91 13.08
C TYR A 76 5.89 14.27 12.50
N GLU A 77 4.95 15.22 12.51
CA GLU A 77 5.18 16.60 12.07
C GLU A 77 6.38 17.21 12.80
N GLY A 78 7.21 17.95 12.05
CA GLY A 78 8.42 18.59 12.59
C GLY A 78 9.63 17.65 12.74
N VAL A 79 9.44 16.33 12.69
CA VAL A 79 10.54 15.37 12.76
C VAL A 79 11.33 15.35 11.44
N SER A 80 12.66 15.23 11.53
CA SER A 80 13.55 15.09 10.38
C SER A 80 13.15 13.89 9.51
N MET A 81 12.71 14.15 8.27
CA MET A 81 12.36 13.07 7.34
C MET A 81 13.57 12.22 6.98
N ARG A 82 14.72 12.85 6.73
CA ARG A 82 15.98 12.15 6.39
C ARG A 82 16.36 11.15 7.46
N ASP A 83 16.35 11.53 8.73
CA ASP A 83 16.83 10.67 9.82
C ASP A 83 15.85 9.52 10.08
N MET A 84 14.55 9.80 10.06
CA MET A 84 13.52 8.77 10.20
C MET A 84 13.49 7.79 9.02
N LEU A 85 13.60 8.29 7.78
CA LEU A 85 13.69 7.43 6.60
C LEU A 85 14.95 6.57 6.64
N THR A 86 16.08 7.13 7.05
CA THR A 86 17.33 6.37 7.21
C THR A 86 17.15 5.22 8.22
N LEU A 87 16.56 5.49 9.38
CA LEU A 87 16.27 4.48 10.39
C LEU A 87 15.35 3.37 9.85
N LEU A 88 14.24 3.75 9.23
CA LEU A 88 13.26 2.79 8.69
C LEU A 88 13.86 1.92 7.59
N LEU A 89 14.58 2.52 6.64
CA LEU A 89 15.16 1.83 5.50
C LEU A 89 16.30 0.85 5.89
N GLN A 90 16.94 1.05 7.03
CA GLN A 90 17.89 0.09 7.61
C GLN A 90 17.20 -1.16 8.19
N HIS A 91 15.90 -1.07 8.50
CA HIS A 91 15.12 -2.14 9.13
C HIS A 91 13.83 -2.43 8.33
N PRO A 92 13.93 -2.89 7.07
CA PRO A 92 12.76 -3.28 6.30
C PRO A 92 12.10 -4.53 6.90
N THR A 93 10.78 -4.63 6.76
CA THR A 93 10.04 -5.85 7.11
C THR A 93 10.33 -6.98 6.12
N ASP A 94 9.99 -8.22 6.48
CA ASP A 94 10.09 -9.37 5.56
C ASP A 94 9.28 -9.16 4.27
N ALA A 95 8.08 -8.57 4.41
CA ALA A 95 7.20 -8.27 3.28
C ALA A 95 7.84 -7.24 2.34
N GLN A 96 8.48 -6.21 2.91
CA GLN A 96 9.21 -5.19 2.15
C GLN A 96 10.45 -5.77 1.48
N SER A 97 11.19 -6.63 2.18
CA SER A 97 12.37 -7.31 1.63
C SER A 97 12.00 -8.22 0.46
N LEU A 98 10.88 -8.96 0.58
CA LEU A 98 10.33 -9.77 -0.51
C LEU A 98 9.93 -8.89 -1.70
N ALA A 99 9.21 -7.79 -1.44
CA ALA A 99 8.78 -6.85 -2.45
C ALA A 99 10.00 -6.29 -3.19
N ALA A 100 11.02 -5.81 -2.47
CA ALA A 100 12.21 -5.20 -3.04
C ALA A 100 13.05 -6.12 -3.93
N ARG A 101 13.11 -7.43 -3.64
CA ARG A 101 13.70 -8.42 -4.58
C ARG A 101 13.07 -8.32 -5.96
N ALA A 102 11.80 -7.91 -6.03
CA ALA A 102 11.12 -7.73 -7.29
C ALA A 102 11.57 -6.52 -8.11
N TRP A 103 11.94 -5.43 -7.45
CA TRP A 103 12.52 -4.27 -8.12
C TRP A 103 13.95 -4.57 -8.61
N THR A 104 14.74 -5.32 -7.84
CA THR A 104 16.11 -5.69 -8.26
C THR A 104 16.12 -6.51 -9.55
N ARG A 105 15.19 -7.47 -9.72
CA ARG A 105 15.11 -8.28 -10.96
C ARG A 105 14.63 -7.48 -12.18
N THR A 106 13.81 -6.45 -11.96
CA THR A 106 13.16 -5.69 -13.04
C THR A 106 13.90 -4.39 -13.41
N ARG A 107 14.98 -4.05 -12.69
CA ARG A 107 15.74 -2.79 -12.84
C ARG A 107 14.88 -1.52 -12.73
N THR A 108 13.67 -1.65 -12.17
CA THR A 108 12.78 -0.52 -11.93
C THR A 108 13.23 0.17 -10.64
N PRO A 109 13.25 1.52 -10.57
CA PRO A 109 13.53 2.20 -9.32
C PRO A 109 12.48 1.87 -8.26
N ILE A 110 12.93 1.58 -7.04
CA ILE A 110 12.06 1.44 -5.88
C ILE A 110 11.97 2.77 -5.15
N PHE A 111 10.78 3.08 -4.63
CA PHE A 111 10.52 4.32 -3.93
C PHE A 111 10.02 4.04 -2.51
N VAL A 112 10.43 4.89 -1.57
CA VAL A 112 9.68 5.09 -0.34
C VAL A 112 8.68 6.23 -0.56
N ARG A 113 7.40 5.93 -0.35
CA ARG A 113 6.29 6.86 -0.51
C ARG A 113 5.74 7.26 0.83
N LEU A 114 5.56 8.56 1.02
CA LEU A 114 4.97 9.13 2.22
C LEU A 114 3.56 9.60 1.90
N SER A 115 2.59 9.07 2.62
CA SER A 115 1.19 9.50 2.57
C SER A 115 0.84 10.16 3.90
N ARG A 116 -0.16 11.04 3.91
CA ARG A 116 -0.71 11.56 5.17
C ARG A 116 -1.10 10.40 6.10
N TYR A 117 -0.73 10.50 7.36
CA TYR A 117 -1.21 9.57 8.38
C TYR A 117 -2.72 9.75 8.57
N VAL A 118 -3.44 8.65 8.51
CA VAL A 118 -4.87 8.60 8.80
C VAL A 118 -5.06 7.71 10.02
N ASP A 119 -5.78 8.21 11.01
CA ASP A 119 -6.19 7.42 12.17
C ASP A 119 -7.36 6.52 11.80
N PHE A 120 -7.19 5.22 12.01
CA PHE A 120 -8.21 4.20 11.71
C PHE A 120 -9.09 3.87 12.91
N SER A 121 -8.96 4.56 14.04
CA SER A 121 -9.75 4.30 15.26
C SER A 121 -11.25 4.22 15.00
N ASP A 122 -11.75 5.03 14.06
CA ASP A 122 -13.16 5.07 13.66
C ASP A 122 -13.41 4.65 12.19
N ILE A 123 -12.40 4.10 11.51
CA ILE A 123 -12.48 3.67 10.11
C ILE A 123 -12.49 2.14 10.02
N SER A 124 -13.60 1.60 9.53
CA SER A 124 -13.73 0.19 9.22
C SER A 124 -13.13 -0.13 7.86
N GLU A 125 -12.39 -1.23 7.78
CA GLU A 125 -11.72 -1.67 6.55
C GLU A 125 -12.36 -2.98 6.06
N VAL A 126 -12.65 -3.08 4.76
CA VAL A 126 -13.19 -4.28 4.13
C VAL A 126 -12.29 -4.68 2.97
N ARG A 127 -11.84 -5.93 2.98
CA ARG A 127 -10.92 -6.48 1.99
C ARG A 127 -11.68 -7.30 0.95
N PHE A 128 -11.38 -7.05 -0.31
CA PHE A 128 -11.90 -7.78 -1.46
C PHE A 128 -10.76 -8.42 -2.25
N ARG A 129 -11.07 -9.56 -2.90
CA ARG A 129 -10.24 -10.18 -3.93
C ARG A 129 -10.91 -10.02 -5.27
N ALA A 130 -10.17 -9.59 -6.28
CA ALA A 130 -10.54 -9.75 -7.68
C ALA A 130 -9.65 -10.81 -8.32
N GLY A 131 -10.21 -11.66 -9.16
CA GLY A 131 -9.49 -12.70 -9.89
C GLY A 131 -10.36 -13.37 -10.95
N ARG A 132 -9.98 -14.61 -11.33
CA ARG A 132 -10.70 -15.39 -12.35
C ARG A 132 -12.17 -15.64 -12.01
N ASP A 133 -12.45 -15.86 -10.72
CA ASP A 133 -13.80 -16.18 -10.23
C ASP A 133 -14.64 -14.92 -9.93
N GLY A 134 -14.18 -13.75 -10.35
CA GLY A 134 -14.82 -12.47 -10.12
C GLY A 134 -14.31 -11.74 -8.88
N VAL A 135 -15.17 -10.89 -8.30
CA VAL A 135 -14.85 -10.03 -7.15
C VAL A 135 -15.62 -10.50 -5.91
N GLY A 136 -14.90 -10.86 -4.86
CA GLY A 136 -15.48 -11.37 -3.61
C GLY A 136 -14.87 -10.75 -2.37
N ARG A 137 -15.68 -10.56 -1.32
CA ARG A 137 -15.20 -10.12 -0.01
C ARG A 137 -14.41 -11.24 0.67
N ILE A 138 -13.25 -10.90 1.25
CA ILE A 138 -12.38 -11.85 1.97
C ILE A 138 -12.52 -11.67 3.47
N SER A 139 -12.45 -10.43 3.95
CA SER A 139 -12.43 -10.13 5.38
C SER A 139 -12.91 -8.70 5.64
N ALA A 140 -13.12 -8.37 6.91
CA ALA A 140 -13.31 -7.00 7.35
C ALA A 140 -12.72 -6.80 8.76
N CYS A 141 -12.18 -5.61 9.00
CA CYS A 141 -11.81 -5.13 10.31
C CYS A 141 -12.76 -3.98 10.66
N LEU A 142 -13.74 -4.28 11.51
CA LEU A 142 -14.80 -3.34 11.90
C LEU A 142 -14.34 -2.54 13.11
N ARG A 143 -14.48 -1.22 13.04
CA ARG A 143 -14.02 -0.31 14.10
C ARG A 143 -15.04 0.77 14.39
N GLY A 144 -15.13 1.12 15.67
CA GLY A 144 -15.85 2.29 16.15
C GLY A 144 -17.26 2.49 15.59
N SER A 145 -17.58 3.73 15.23
CA SER A 145 -18.90 4.14 14.72
C SER A 145 -19.22 3.55 13.35
N THR A 146 -18.22 3.46 12.46
CA THR A 146 -18.41 2.95 11.09
C THR A 146 -18.66 1.44 11.03
N GLY A 147 -18.21 0.68 12.05
CA GLY A 147 -18.39 -0.76 12.13
C GLY A 147 -19.86 -1.19 12.12
N ARG A 148 -20.74 -0.38 12.71
CA ARG A 148 -22.19 -0.64 12.76
C ARG A 148 -22.87 -0.49 11.40
N GLY A 149 -22.32 0.36 10.52
CA GLY A 149 -22.87 0.67 9.20
C GLY A 149 -22.41 -0.26 8.07
N VAL A 150 -21.47 -1.18 8.32
CA VAL A 150 -20.89 -2.00 7.23
C VAL A 150 -21.91 -2.91 6.55
N ALA A 151 -22.87 -3.46 7.31
CA ALA A 151 -23.91 -4.33 6.76
C ALA A 151 -24.81 -3.59 5.76
N SER A 152 -25.26 -2.38 6.10
CA SER A 152 -26.09 -1.54 5.23
C SER A 152 -25.32 -0.99 4.03
N MET A 153 -23.98 -0.96 4.09
CA MET A 153 -23.12 -0.52 2.98
C MET A 153 -22.64 -1.65 2.06
N SER A 154 -23.01 -2.90 2.33
CA SER A 154 -22.51 -4.09 1.61
C SER A 154 -22.68 -4.01 0.09
N GLY A 155 -23.83 -3.53 -0.40
CA GLY A 155 -24.10 -3.32 -1.82
C GLY A 155 -23.18 -2.27 -2.46
N ARG A 156 -23.00 -1.12 -1.77
CA ARG A 156 -22.12 -0.02 -2.22
C ARG A 156 -20.65 -0.45 -2.23
N LEU A 157 -20.20 -1.21 -1.22
CA LEU A 157 -18.85 -1.75 -1.15
C LEU A 157 -18.57 -2.74 -2.29
N SER A 158 -19.50 -3.66 -2.54
CA SER A 158 -19.36 -4.63 -3.63
C SER A 158 -19.33 -3.95 -5.01
N ALA A 159 -20.14 -2.91 -5.20
CA ALA A 159 -20.11 -2.10 -6.43
C ALA A 159 -18.79 -1.34 -6.58
N ALA A 160 -18.28 -0.72 -5.51
CA ALA A 160 -16.98 -0.05 -5.52
C ALA A 160 -15.84 -1.03 -5.85
N ALA A 161 -15.83 -2.21 -5.22
CA ALA A 161 -14.82 -3.23 -5.48
C ALA A 161 -14.84 -3.73 -6.93
N ARG A 162 -16.03 -3.95 -7.52
CA ARG A 162 -16.16 -4.32 -8.95
C ARG A 162 -15.63 -3.22 -9.87
N LYS A 163 -16.06 -1.98 -9.66
CA LYS A 163 -15.61 -0.84 -10.47
C LYS A 163 -14.09 -0.64 -10.40
N THR A 164 -13.50 -0.79 -9.21
CA THR A 164 -12.04 -0.73 -9.04
C THR A 164 -11.36 -1.89 -9.76
N ALA A 165 -11.87 -3.11 -9.65
CA ALA A 165 -11.30 -4.27 -10.36
C ALA A 165 -11.37 -4.12 -11.89
N GLU A 166 -12.48 -3.62 -12.42
CA GLU A 166 -12.64 -3.30 -13.84
C GLU A 166 -11.61 -2.27 -14.30
N ALA A 167 -11.41 -1.21 -13.51
CA ALA A 167 -10.41 -0.18 -13.82
C ALA A 167 -8.97 -0.72 -13.79
N LEU A 168 -8.65 -1.61 -12.84
CA LEU A 168 -7.34 -2.28 -12.75
C LEU A 168 -7.11 -3.28 -13.90
N GLY A 169 -8.17 -3.76 -14.54
CA GLY A 169 -8.11 -4.70 -15.65
C GLY A 169 -7.75 -6.13 -15.24
N ALA A 170 -7.33 -6.92 -16.24
CA ALA A 170 -7.06 -8.34 -16.07
C ALA A 170 -5.92 -8.57 -15.05
N GLY A 171 -6.21 -9.29 -13.97
CA GLY A 171 -5.24 -9.57 -12.93
C GLY A 171 -5.83 -10.28 -11.72
N SER A 172 -4.99 -10.46 -10.70
CA SER A 172 -5.39 -10.91 -9.37
C SER A 172 -5.04 -9.79 -8.40
N TRP A 173 -6.04 -9.22 -7.74
CA TRP A 173 -5.91 -8.01 -6.94
C TRP A 173 -6.50 -8.24 -5.54
N ILE A 174 -5.85 -7.65 -4.54
CA ILE A 174 -6.38 -7.51 -3.18
C ILE A 174 -6.63 -6.02 -2.98
N MET A 175 -7.87 -5.67 -2.66
CA MET A 175 -8.31 -4.28 -2.58
C MET A 175 -8.88 -4.04 -1.19
N ASP A 176 -8.31 -3.07 -0.47
CA ASP A 176 -8.76 -2.67 0.86
C ASP A 176 -9.55 -1.38 0.74
N PHE A 177 -10.79 -1.40 1.23
CA PHE A 177 -11.67 -0.24 1.23
C PHE A 177 -11.95 0.22 2.66
N GLY A 178 -11.74 1.51 2.90
CA GLY A 178 -12.10 2.20 4.13
C GLY A 178 -13.51 2.77 4.05
N ILE A 179 -14.27 2.61 5.12
CA ILE A 179 -15.55 3.25 5.34
C ILE A 179 -15.32 4.38 6.33
N LEU A 180 -15.54 5.62 5.88
CA LEU A 180 -15.31 6.82 6.65
C LEU A 180 -16.55 7.18 7.50
N PRO A 181 -16.39 7.99 8.57
CA PRO A 181 -17.50 8.41 9.42
C PRO A 181 -18.63 9.13 8.67
N ASP A 182 -18.31 9.81 7.58
CA ASP A 182 -19.28 10.46 6.69
C ASP A 182 -20.04 9.48 5.76
N GLY A 183 -19.81 8.17 5.89
CA GLY A 183 -20.41 7.13 5.07
C GLY A 183 -19.84 7.03 3.65
N SER A 184 -18.73 7.72 3.37
CA SER A 184 -18.01 7.62 2.11
C SER A 184 -17.06 6.42 2.11
N ILE A 185 -16.81 5.88 0.90
CA ILE A 185 -15.92 4.74 0.68
C ILE A 185 -14.67 5.26 -0.01
N ARG A 186 -13.49 4.85 0.47
CA ARG A 186 -12.19 5.17 -0.14
C ARG A 186 -11.32 3.93 -0.24
N ILE A 187 -10.39 3.93 -1.19
CA ILE A 187 -9.39 2.88 -1.33
C ILE A 187 -8.30 3.13 -0.28
N VAL A 188 -8.05 2.17 0.59
CA VAL A 188 -6.96 2.21 1.57
C VAL A 188 -5.69 1.67 0.94
N ASP A 189 -5.80 0.57 0.21
CA ASP A 189 -4.65 -0.07 -0.43
C ASP A 189 -5.06 -0.96 -1.60
N ILE A 190 -4.14 -1.13 -2.54
CA ILE A 190 -4.24 -2.11 -3.62
C ILE A 190 -2.97 -2.93 -3.60
N ASN A 191 -3.13 -4.23 -3.39
CA ASN A 191 -2.05 -5.20 -3.28
C ASN A 191 -2.17 -6.25 -4.41
N PRO A 192 -1.05 -6.82 -4.85
CA PRO A 192 -1.09 -7.87 -5.84
C PRO A 192 -1.65 -9.13 -5.18
N GLY A 193 -2.57 -9.81 -5.85
CA GLY A 193 -3.12 -11.08 -5.40
C GLY A 193 -2.16 -12.23 -5.66
N LEU A 194 -1.02 -12.23 -4.95
CA LEU A 194 0.03 -13.23 -5.04
C LEU A 194 -0.43 -14.58 -4.50
N THR A 195 -0.11 -15.64 -5.24
CA THR A 195 -0.29 -17.04 -4.84
C THR A 195 0.92 -17.55 -4.06
N ARG A 196 0.79 -18.73 -3.43
CA ARG A 196 1.95 -19.41 -2.80
C ARG A 196 3.08 -19.67 -3.79
N GLN A 197 2.74 -19.99 -5.03
CA GLN A 197 3.71 -20.21 -6.10
C GLN A 197 4.43 -18.91 -6.47
N ASP A 198 3.71 -17.79 -6.57
CA ASP A 198 4.31 -16.48 -6.81
C ASP A 198 5.33 -16.14 -5.71
N ILE A 199 4.97 -16.35 -4.44
CA ILE A 199 5.86 -16.08 -3.29
C ILE A 199 7.09 -16.98 -3.33
N ALA A 200 6.94 -18.28 -3.64
CA ALA A 200 8.05 -19.21 -3.75
C ALA A 200 9.02 -18.80 -4.86
N ALA A 201 8.51 -18.39 -6.02
CA ALA A 201 9.31 -17.90 -7.14
C ALA A 201 10.06 -16.60 -6.83
N ILE A 202 9.51 -15.73 -5.97
CA ILE A 202 10.20 -14.50 -5.55
C ILE A 202 11.34 -14.79 -4.57
N LYS A 203 11.17 -15.81 -3.72
CA LYS A 203 12.17 -16.20 -2.71
C LYS A 203 13.36 -16.96 -3.30
N ALA A 204 13.16 -17.67 -4.41
CA ALA A 204 14.18 -18.41 -5.15
C ALA A 204 15.11 -17.47 -5.94
#